data_AF-A0A8K1C220-F1
#
_entry.id   AF-A0A8K1C220-F1
#
_cell.length_a   1.000
_cell.length_b   1.000
_cell.length_c   1.000
_cell.angle_alpha   90.00
_cell.angle_beta   90.00
_cell.angle_gamma   90.00
#
_symmetry.space_group_name_H-M   'P 1'
#
loop_
_entity.id
_entity.type
_entity.pdbx_description
1 polymer ?
#
loop_
_entity_poly.entity_id
_entity_poly.type
_entity_poly.pdbx_seq_one_letter_code
_entity_poly.pdbx_strand_id
1 'polypeptide(L)'
;MRVYSPLVLGLLSASAVAATSLPINGWYPCSGSNFMPPTEGADELPFECAEVKVPLCHEGICDSDTKIDVYVKRILAQGDTSVGKSVWFLQGGPGLSSAAMEPSMQQVYALLNGTTNVYTMDHRGTGRSTLLKCDAAGAFTSGSPDGATLNATEAASCVRDVLFQIENQTVAFSITSAAQDVVLLTSELNKDEEVYVYGASYGTLLTERVMHLAPPHVKGYILDGVISEKLASFAHFGSIREAPGQYFAGLCDADSVCREKYGSDVPKEQKMYDVWVDTYKKLDAAKAGDSMCADLLRGQHEKVKPSDVLRVVFGADFSIGDPTGRKIIPAFLQMVRRCDETDVATLSTILGLGEAPSYYDKASDTSAVIGKVFDPVNDASWLLMFAIKISEIWSDPLPKPEDEKAFNDAGVFTSDMSNEYLWHCVLSGKQDNPSCSVLTTFGESFDPPIDLSSVELIDFTYKPDQYFRHYAKIPDGTSVMVINGKLDFQTVEPWGIDQYENMEGDNKMLVEFDYGAHCVGISQSTAEDTTNCGHRIIASYVENSGDIAKTDTSCLDELPAIDFDADELLATMIGANDGQA
;
A
#
# COMPACT_ATOMS: atom_id res chain seq x y z
N MET A 1 -16.48 -50.56 -62.61
CA MET A 1 -15.84 -50.00 -61.41
C MET A 1 -16.01 -48.50 -61.41
N ARG A 2 -16.89 -47.98 -60.55
CA ARG A 2 -16.90 -46.58 -60.09
C ARG A 2 -17.09 -46.67 -58.57
N VAL A 3 -16.15 -46.08 -57.85
CA VAL A 3 -15.95 -46.21 -56.41
C VAL A 3 -16.92 -45.26 -55.68
N TYR A 4 -17.66 -45.79 -54.70
CA TYR A 4 -18.46 -45.02 -53.76
C TYR A 4 -17.57 -44.53 -52.61
N SER A 5 -17.61 -43.24 -52.30
CA SER A 5 -17.02 -42.66 -51.09
C SER A 5 -18.10 -42.56 -50.01
N PRO A 6 -17.90 -43.04 -48.77
CA PRO A 6 -18.87 -42.87 -47.70
C PRO A 6 -18.66 -41.52 -47.01
N LEU A 7 -19.78 -40.85 -46.74
CA LEU A 7 -19.84 -39.66 -45.90
C LEU A 7 -19.67 -40.10 -44.43
N VAL A 8 -18.62 -39.64 -43.75
CA VAL A 8 -18.44 -39.84 -42.31
C VAL A 8 -19.13 -38.68 -41.59
N LEU A 9 -20.24 -38.97 -40.89
CA LEU A 9 -20.82 -38.04 -39.92
C LEU A 9 -19.94 -38.06 -38.66
N GLY A 10 -19.21 -36.98 -38.40
CA GLY A 10 -18.55 -36.74 -37.13
C GLY A 10 -19.58 -36.33 -36.07
N LEU A 11 -19.74 -37.16 -35.04
CA LEU A 11 -20.43 -36.79 -33.79
C LEU A 11 -19.54 -35.80 -33.04
N LEU A 12 -19.92 -34.52 -33.05
CA LEU A 12 -19.42 -33.53 -32.10
C LEU A 12 -20.06 -33.84 -30.74
N SER A 13 -19.33 -34.57 -29.90
CA SER A 13 -19.64 -34.66 -28.47
C SER A 13 -19.32 -33.30 -27.84
N ALA A 14 -20.34 -32.48 -27.64
CA ALA A 14 -20.26 -31.35 -26.74
C ALA A 14 -20.14 -31.91 -25.31
N SER A 15 -18.92 -31.91 -24.77
CA SER A 15 -18.71 -32.12 -23.34
C SER A 15 -19.32 -30.92 -22.62
N ALA A 16 -20.53 -31.11 -22.08
CA ALA A 16 -21.10 -30.18 -21.13
C ALA A 16 -20.21 -30.21 -19.88
N VAL A 17 -19.39 -29.17 -19.70
CA VAL A 17 -18.72 -28.92 -18.42
C VAL A 17 -19.85 -28.63 -17.43
N ALA A 18 -20.11 -29.57 -16.53
CA ALA A 18 -20.99 -29.32 -15.41
C ALA A 18 -20.37 -28.18 -14.60
N ALA A 19 -21.07 -27.06 -14.47
CA ALA A 19 -20.69 -25.99 -13.56
C ALA A 19 -20.69 -26.55 -12.14
N THR A 20 -19.52 -26.94 -11.65
CA THR A 20 -19.34 -27.30 -10.25
C THR A 20 -19.36 -26.00 -9.46
N SER A 21 -20.44 -25.76 -8.73
CA SER A 21 -20.56 -24.64 -7.80
C SER A 21 -19.32 -24.53 -6.91
N LEU A 22 -18.80 -23.31 -6.73
CA LEU A 22 -17.69 -23.05 -5.82
C LEU A 22 -17.94 -23.67 -4.43
N PRO A 23 -16.99 -24.43 -3.86
CA PRO A 23 -17.14 -24.93 -2.50
C PRO A 23 -16.96 -23.77 -1.51
N ILE A 24 -18.05 -23.40 -0.84
CA ILE A 24 -18.10 -22.36 0.20
C ILE A 24 -18.41 -23.04 1.53
N ASN A 25 -17.63 -22.74 2.58
CA ASN A 25 -17.80 -23.37 3.90
C ASN A 25 -19.08 -22.93 4.65
N GLY A 26 -19.77 -21.91 4.14
CA GLY A 26 -20.98 -21.30 4.68
C GLY A 26 -20.83 -19.78 4.78
N TRP A 27 -21.95 -19.06 4.83
CA TRP A 27 -21.95 -17.63 5.14
C TRP A 27 -22.33 -17.46 6.61
N TYR A 28 -21.46 -16.81 7.37
CA TYR A 28 -21.61 -16.65 8.81
C TYR A 28 -21.63 -15.17 9.18
N PRO A 29 -22.57 -14.70 10.02
CA PRO A 29 -22.48 -13.38 10.61
C PRO A 29 -21.13 -13.20 11.31
N CYS A 30 -20.44 -12.10 11.03
CA CYS A 30 -19.10 -11.85 11.55
C CYS A 30 -18.89 -10.37 11.90
N SER A 31 -18.03 -10.13 12.89
CA SER A 31 -17.73 -8.78 13.34
C SER A 31 -16.83 -8.02 12.38
N GLY A 32 -16.80 -6.70 12.57
CA GLY A 32 -15.68 -5.90 12.13
C GLY A 32 -14.38 -6.37 12.77
N SER A 33 -13.29 -6.10 12.07
CA SER A 33 -11.92 -6.18 12.55
C SER A 33 -11.61 -5.00 13.50
N ASN A 34 -10.37 -4.90 13.96
CA ASN A 34 -9.94 -3.83 14.89
C ASN A 34 -10.01 -2.42 14.28
N PHE A 35 -10.27 -2.31 12.98
CA PHE A 35 -10.51 -1.05 12.27
C PHE A 35 -11.93 -0.51 12.45
N MET A 36 -12.78 -1.22 13.21
CA MET A 36 -14.16 -0.86 13.46
C MET A 36 -14.49 -0.84 14.96
N PRO A 37 -15.47 -0.03 15.39
CA PRO A 37 -15.94 -0.06 16.76
C PRO A 37 -16.51 -1.44 17.11
N PRO A 38 -16.35 -1.92 18.36
CA PRO A 38 -16.93 -3.18 18.81
C PRO A 38 -18.45 -3.17 18.69
N THR A 39 -19.03 -4.27 18.21
CA THR A 39 -20.48 -4.50 18.19
C THR A 39 -20.94 -5.19 19.47
N GLU A 40 -22.03 -4.73 20.10
CA GLU A 40 -22.48 -5.24 21.40
C GLU A 40 -23.27 -6.56 21.32
N GLY A 41 -23.80 -6.94 20.15
CA GLY A 41 -24.61 -8.15 19.96
C GLY A 41 -24.42 -8.87 18.62
N ALA A 42 -24.65 -10.19 18.61
CA ALA A 42 -24.50 -11.03 17.42
C ALA A 42 -25.53 -10.71 16.31
N ASP A 43 -26.70 -10.19 16.67
CA ASP A 43 -27.75 -9.79 15.72
C ASP A 43 -27.47 -8.44 15.03
N GLU A 44 -26.45 -7.70 15.50
CA GLU A 44 -26.04 -6.39 14.98
C GLU A 44 -24.77 -6.48 14.11
N LEU A 45 -24.31 -7.70 13.82
CA LEU A 45 -23.09 -7.91 13.04
C LEU A 45 -23.28 -7.43 11.60
N PRO A 46 -22.46 -6.49 11.12
CA PRO A 46 -22.70 -5.82 9.85
C PRO A 46 -22.25 -6.62 8.62
N PHE A 47 -21.58 -7.76 8.82
CA PHE A 47 -21.01 -8.55 7.73
C PHE A 47 -21.39 -10.03 7.78
N GLU A 48 -21.32 -10.67 6.61
CA GLU A 48 -21.21 -12.11 6.48
C GLU A 48 -19.81 -12.49 5.96
N CYS A 49 -19.27 -13.59 6.47
CA CYS A 49 -17.94 -14.09 6.12
C CYS A 49 -18.00 -15.55 5.68
N ALA A 50 -17.10 -15.93 4.77
CA ALA A 50 -16.95 -17.29 4.28
C ALA A 50 -15.50 -17.60 3.89
N GLU A 51 -15.16 -18.89 3.88
CA GLU A 51 -14.00 -19.41 3.16
C GLU A 51 -14.47 -20.09 1.89
N VAL A 52 -13.79 -19.78 0.80
CA VAL A 52 -14.07 -20.32 -0.54
C VAL A 52 -12.86 -21.10 -1.02
N LYS A 53 -13.07 -22.34 -1.45
CA LYS A 53 -12.01 -23.17 -2.03
C LYS A 53 -11.80 -22.81 -3.50
N VAL A 54 -10.63 -22.29 -3.83
CA VAL A 54 -10.17 -22.00 -5.20
C VAL A 54 -9.02 -22.93 -5.58
N PRO A 55 -8.72 -23.16 -6.87
CA PRO A 55 -7.55 -23.94 -7.24
C PRO A 55 -6.26 -23.19 -6.84
N LEU A 56 -5.26 -23.95 -6.37
CA LEU A 56 -3.89 -23.43 -6.22
C LEU A 56 -3.41 -22.95 -7.59
N CYS A 57 -3.49 -23.84 -8.59
CA CYS A 57 -3.13 -23.54 -9.96
C CYS A 57 -4.38 -23.35 -10.83
N HIS A 58 -4.60 -22.11 -11.26
CA HIS A 58 -5.57 -21.83 -12.32
C HIS A 58 -5.07 -22.32 -13.68
N GLU A 59 -6.01 -22.60 -14.57
CA GLU A 59 -5.72 -23.09 -15.92
C GLU A 59 -4.75 -22.15 -16.67
N GLY A 60 -3.69 -22.73 -17.22
CA GLY A 60 -2.70 -22.01 -18.04
C GLY A 60 -1.64 -21.24 -17.24
N ILE A 61 -1.71 -21.21 -15.91
CA ILE A 61 -0.69 -20.55 -15.06
C ILE A 61 0.31 -21.55 -14.50
N CYS A 62 -0.18 -22.61 -13.85
CA CYS A 62 0.64 -23.68 -13.31
C CYS A 62 -0.13 -25.02 -13.26
N ASP A 63 0.47 -26.06 -12.70
CA ASP A 63 -0.09 -27.41 -12.69
C ASP A 63 -0.12 -27.97 -11.25
N SER A 64 -1.33 -28.11 -10.70
CA SER A 64 -1.62 -28.75 -9.41
C SER A 64 -3.14 -28.95 -9.25
N ASP A 65 -3.55 -30.09 -8.70
CA ASP A 65 -4.94 -30.38 -8.32
C ASP A 65 -5.29 -29.84 -6.91
N THR A 66 -4.31 -29.27 -6.20
CA THR A 66 -4.49 -28.75 -4.84
C THR A 66 -5.40 -27.52 -4.86
N LYS A 67 -6.19 -27.37 -3.79
CA LYS A 67 -7.06 -26.21 -3.56
C LYS A 67 -6.60 -25.45 -2.33
N ILE A 68 -6.73 -24.14 -2.39
CA ILE A 68 -6.43 -23.22 -1.30
C ILE A 68 -7.70 -22.53 -0.83
N ASP A 69 -7.65 -22.01 0.40
CA ASP A 69 -8.72 -21.22 0.98
C ASP A 69 -8.53 -19.74 0.65
N VAL A 70 -9.62 -19.10 0.23
CA VAL A 70 -9.74 -17.65 0.09
C VAL A 70 -10.85 -17.16 1.00
N TYR A 71 -10.52 -16.19 1.85
CA TYR A 71 -11.47 -15.54 2.74
C TYR A 71 -12.24 -14.44 2.00
N VAL A 72 -13.57 -14.46 2.14
CA VAL A 72 -14.47 -13.45 1.57
C VAL A 72 -15.36 -12.89 2.67
N LYS A 73 -15.53 -11.57 2.66
CA LYS A 73 -16.42 -10.84 3.57
C LYS A 73 -17.37 -9.96 2.76
N ARG A 74 -18.64 -9.87 3.17
CA ARG A 74 -19.67 -9.11 2.45
C ARG A 74 -20.68 -8.39 3.34
N ILE A 75 -21.31 -7.39 2.77
CA ILE A 75 -22.57 -6.78 3.21
C ILE A 75 -23.58 -7.00 2.08
N LEU A 76 -24.72 -7.64 2.36
CA LEU A 76 -25.76 -7.86 1.36
C LEU A 76 -26.71 -6.68 1.26
N ALA A 77 -27.17 -6.39 0.05
CA ALA A 77 -28.20 -5.41 -0.22
C ALA A 77 -29.52 -5.74 0.50
N GLN A 78 -30.24 -4.70 0.92
CA GLN A 78 -31.57 -4.78 1.49
C GLN A 78 -32.62 -4.39 0.44
N GLY A 79 -33.66 -5.21 0.32
CA GLY A 79 -34.78 -4.97 -0.61
C GLY A 79 -34.53 -5.50 -2.02
N ASP A 80 -35.56 -5.41 -2.86
CA ASP A 80 -35.55 -5.92 -4.24
C ASP A 80 -35.25 -4.75 -5.19
N THR A 81 -34.09 -4.79 -5.85
CA THR A 81 -33.69 -3.80 -6.86
C THR A 81 -33.94 -4.37 -8.27
N SER A 82 -34.34 -3.54 -9.23
CA SER A 82 -34.63 -4.01 -10.59
C SER A 82 -33.38 -4.51 -11.35
N VAL A 83 -32.19 -4.06 -10.92
CA VAL A 83 -30.87 -4.52 -11.39
C VAL A 83 -29.99 -4.64 -10.15
N GLY A 84 -29.54 -5.86 -9.84
CA GLY A 84 -28.62 -6.08 -8.72
C GLY A 84 -27.26 -5.46 -9.00
N LYS A 85 -26.64 -4.86 -7.99
CA LYS A 85 -25.31 -4.25 -8.08
C LYS A 85 -24.41 -4.80 -6.98
N SER A 86 -23.14 -4.96 -7.32
CA SER A 86 -22.09 -5.38 -6.40
C SER A 86 -20.84 -4.56 -6.58
N VAL A 87 -20.21 -4.16 -5.47
CA VAL A 87 -18.88 -3.54 -5.48
C VAL A 87 -17.90 -4.37 -4.67
N TRP A 88 -16.74 -4.66 -5.25
CA TRP A 88 -15.65 -5.40 -4.64
C TRP A 88 -14.52 -4.45 -4.28
N PHE A 89 -14.17 -4.35 -3.00
CA PHE A 89 -13.03 -3.59 -2.51
C PHE A 89 -11.80 -4.50 -2.42
N LEU A 90 -10.75 -4.16 -3.13
CA LEU A 90 -9.50 -4.90 -3.15
C LEU A 90 -8.42 -4.10 -2.45
N GLN A 91 -7.89 -4.67 -1.37
CA GLN A 91 -6.86 -4.05 -0.55
C GLN A 91 -5.49 -4.06 -1.25
N GLY A 92 -4.72 -3.02 -0.96
CA GLY A 92 -3.32 -2.90 -1.35
C GLY A 92 -2.33 -3.68 -0.49
N GLY A 93 -1.14 -3.10 -0.32
CA GLY A 93 0.04 -3.77 0.24
C GLY A 93 1.14 -3.85 -0.82
N PRO A 94 1.34 -4.96 -1.56
CA PRO A 94 0.64 -6.26 -1.48
C PRO A 94 0.82 -6.97 -0.14
N GLY A 95 0.05 -8.03 0.10
CA GLY A 95 0.22 -8.86 1.28
C GLY A 95 -0.48 -8.35 2.55
N LEU A 96 -1.28 -7.27 2.46
CA LEU A 96 -2.14 -6.84 3.56
C LEU A 96 -3.51 -7.53 3.51
N SER A 97 -4.06 -7.83 4.68
CA SER A 97 -5.44 -8.27 4.86
C SER A 97 -6.42 -7.17 4.46
N SER A 98 -7.57 -7.57 3.91
CA SER A 98 -8.65 -6.69 3.50
C SER A 98 -9.42 -5.99 4.63
N ALA A 99 -9.03 -6.24 5.89
CA ALA A 99 -9.64 -5.65 7.08
C ALA A 99 -9.73 -4.12 7.04
N ALA A 100 -8.72 -3.45 6.47
CA ALA A 100 -8.71 -1.99 6.32
C ALA A 100 -9.79 -1.45 5.36
N MET A 101 -10.42 -2.31 4.55
CA MET A 101 -11.52 -1.90 3.65
C MET A 101 -12.87 -1.83 4.36
N GLU A 102 -13.01 -2.46 5.52
CA GLU A 102 -14.31 -2.62 6.20
C GLU A 102 -15.02 -1.29 6.52
N PRO A 103 -14.34 -0.21 6.99
CA PRO A 103 -14.98 1.09 7.17
C PRO A 103 -15.55 1.67 5.87
N SER A 104 -14.78 1.58 4.77
CA SER A 104 -15.20 2.07 3.45
C SER A 104 -16.33 1.24 2.86
N MET A 105 -16.34 -0.07 3.12
CA MET A 105 -17.45 -0.94 2.72
C MET A 105 -18.77 -0.46 3.35
N GLN A 106 -18.77 -0.16 4.64
CA GLN A 106 -19.96 0.36 5.33
C GLN A 106 -20.35 1.76 4.84
N GLN A 107 -19.37 2.65 4.65
CA GLN A 107 -19.62 4.01 4.20
C GLN A 107 -20.26 4.03 2.81
N VAL A 108 -19.74 3.24 1.85
CA VAL A 108 -20.31 3.14 0.51
C VAL A 108 -21.65 2.41 0.52
N TYR A 109 -21.80 1.35 1.31
CA TYR A 109 -23.09 0.68 1.50
C TYR A 109 -24.17 1.66 2.00
N ALA A 110 -23.83 2.50 2.98
CA ALA A 110 -24.73 3.51 3.53
C ALA A 110 -25.07 4.61 2.51
N LEU A 111 -24.08 5.12 1.78
CA LEU A 111 -24.28 6.13 0.72
C LEU A 111 -25.15 5.61 -0.42
N LEU A 112 -25.10 4.31 -0.70
CA LEU A 112 -25.96 3.62 -1.68
C LEU A 112 -27.30 3.16 -1.09
N ASN A 113 -27.67 3.67 0.10
CA ASN A 113 -28.92 3.35 0.80
C ASN A 113 -29.15 1.85 1.01
N GLY A 114 -28.07 1.07 1.14
CA GLY A 114 -28.11 -0.38 1.31
C GLY A 114 -28.63 -1.16 0.10
N THR A 115 -28.66 -0.56 -1.10
CA THR A 115 -29.21 -1.19 -2.31
C THR A 115 -28.19 -1.99 -3.12
N THR A 116 -26.93 -1.98 -2.70
CA THR A 116 -25.79 -2.59 -3.40
C THR A 116 -25.09 -3.54 -2.46
N ASN A 117 -24.75 -4.74 -2.94
CA ASN A 117 -23.91 -5.64 -2.16
C ASN A 117 -22.46 -5.12 -2.16
N VAL A 118 -21.78 -5.26 -1.03
CA VAL A 118 -20.39 -4.83 -0.90
C VAL A 118 -19.55 -6.01 -0.47
N TYR A 119 -18.50 -6.30 -1.22
CA TYR A 119 -17.61 -7.45 -1.01
C TYR A 119 -16.17 -7.00 -0.79
N THR A 120 -15.43 -7.84 -0.10
CA THR A 120 -13.97 -7.79 -0.04
C THR A 120 -13.41 -9.20 0.11
N MET A 121 -12.12 -9.36 -0.16
CA MET A 121 -11.42 -10.64 0.02
C MET A 121 -9.98 -10.42 0.48
N ASP A 122 -9.48 -11.36 1.28
CA ASP A 122 -8.03 -11.48 1.44
C ASP A 122 -7.50 -12.25 0.23
N HIS A 123 -6.62 -11.64 -0.57
CA HIS A 123 -6.08 -12.33 -1.74
C HIS A 123 -5.27 -13.57 -1.34
N ARG A 124 -5.12 -14.52 -2.26
CA ARG A 124 -4.29 -15.71 -2.05
C ARG A 124 -2.92 -15.32 -1.49
N GLY A 125 -2.48 -15.99 -0.43
CA GLY A 125 -1.18 -15.73 0.20
C GLY A 125 -1.18 -14.68 1.31
N THR A 126 -2.29 -14.03 1.63
CA THR A 126 -2.38 -13.02 2.71
C THR A 126 -3.58 -13.24 3.63
N GLY A 127 -3.53 -12.62 4.81
CA GLY A 127 -4.67 -12.50 5.68
C GLY A 127 -5.18 -13.83 6.20
N ARG A 128 -6.50 -13.94 6.21
CA ARG A 128 -7.29 -15.11 6.60
C ARG A 128 -7.44 -16.12 5.46
N SER A 129 -6.92 -15.83 4.26
CA SER A 129 -6.77 -16.82 3.19
C SER A 129 -5.62 -17.77 3.49
N THR A 130 -5.23 -18.61 2.54
CA THR A 130 -4.01 -19.42 2.65
C THR A 130 -2.78 -18.51 2.67
N LEU A 131 -2.40 -18.06 3.87
CA LEU A 131 -1.28 -17.17 4.15
C LEU A 131 0.06 -17.85 3.86
N LEU A 132 0.98 -17.13 3.20
CA LEU A 132 2.36 -17.62 3.00
C LEU A 132 3.18 -17.43 4.28
N LYS A 133 3.13 -18.45 5.15
CA LYS A 133 3.83 -18.47 6.44
C LYS A 133 4.74 -19.67 6.59
N CYS A 134 5.76 -19.52 7.42
CA CYS A 134 6.84 -20.48 7.59
C CYS A 134 6.66 -21.29 8.89
N ASP A 135 5.60 -22.09 8.92
CA ASP A 135 5.16 -22.85 10.10
C ASP A 135 6.22 -23.85 10.60
N ALA A 136 6.85 -24.60 9.72
CA ALA A 136 7.88 -25.58 10.08
C ALA A 136 9.21 -24.90 10.44
N ALA A 137 9.52 -23.75 9.81
CA ALA A 137 10.72 -22.98 10.12
C ALA A 137 10.57 -22.16 11.43
N GLY A 138 9.34 -21.88 11.88
CA GLY A 138 9.07 -21.13 13.11
C GLY A 138 9.41 -19.63 13.05
N ALA A 139 9.60 -19.08 11.85
CA ALA A 139 10.11 -17.71 11.63
C ALA A 139 9.11 -16.57 11.96
N PHE A 140 7.87 -16.91 12.36
CA PHE A 140 6.84 -15.96 12.79
C PHE A 140 6.36 -16.24 14.22
N THR A 141 7.22 -16.86 15.03
CA THR A 141 6.90 -17.25 16.40
C THR A 141 7.70 -16.40 17.39
N SER A 142 7.23 -16.30 18.63
CA SER A 142 7.94 -15.56 19.69
C SER A 142 9.36 -16.08 19.99
N GLY A 143 9.76 -17.23 19.42
CA GLY A 143 11.11 -17.79 19.51
C GLY A 143 12.04 -17.42 18.35
N SER A 144 11.55 -16.74 17.30
CA SER A 144 12.39 -16.19 16.22
C SER A 144 13.20 -14.98 16.72
N PRO A 145 14.40 -14.71 16.17
CA PRO A 145 15.20 -13.53 16.49
C PRO A 145 14.43 -12.20 16.47
N ASP A 146 13.50 -12.04 15.52
CA ASP A 146 12.68 -10.81 15.36
C ASP A 146 11.18 -11.07 15.66
N GLY A 147 10.89 -12.18 16.33
CA GLY A 147 9.55 -12.56 16.78
C GLY A 147 8.55 -12.80 15.65
N ALA A 148 7.60 -11.88 15.47
CA ALA A 148 6.57 -11.96 14.43
C ALA A 148 7.04 -11.42 13.06
N THR A 149 8.30 -11.01 12.95
CA THR A 149 8.88 -10.50 11.70
C THR A 149 9.92 -11.47 11.17
N LEU A 150 9.93 -11.69 9.86
CA LEU A 150 10.91 -12.55 9.23
C LEU A 150 12.30 -11.89 9.26
N ASN A 151 13.28 -12.55 9.88
CA ASN A 151 14.67 -12.12 9.83
C ASN A 151 15.36 -12.62 8.54
N ALA A 152 16.25 -11.81 7.95
CA ALA A 152 16.98 -12.19 6.73
C ALA A 152 17.79 -13.49 6.87
N THR A 153 18.28 -13.80 8.07
CA THR A 153 19.02 -15.05 8.36
C THR A 153 18.12 -16.30 8.40
N GLU A 154 16.81 -16.12 8.60
CA GLU A 154 15.81 -17.21 8.62
C GLU A 154 15.17 -17.44 7.24
N ALA A 155 15.34 -16.48 6.31
CA ALA A 155 14.65 -16.44 5.03
C ALA A 155 14.81 -17.72 4.21
N ALA A 156 16.01 -18.30 4.15
CA ALA A 156 16.26 -19.53 3.39
C ALA A 156 15.45 -20.73 3.92
N SER A 157 15.34 -20.89 5.24
CA SER A 157 14.53 -21.97 5.84
C SER A 157 13.05 -21.70 5.64
N CYS A 158 12.64 -20.45 5.80
CA CYS A 158 11.28 -19.98 5.59
C CYS A 158 10.79 -20.22 4.15
N VAL A 159 11.58 -19.81 3.16
CA VAL A 159 11.27 -20.01 1.74
C VAL A 159 11.13 -21.49 1.38
N ARG A 160 12.02 -22.37 1.87
CA ARG A 160 11.91 -23.81 1.60
C ARG A 160 10.63 -24.42 2.15
N ASP A 161 10.24 -24.02 3.36
CA ASP A 161 8.99 -24.45 3.99
C ASP A 161 7.79 -24.02 3.15
N VAL A 162 7.73 -22.74 2.76
CA VAL A 162 6.65 -22.25 1.90
C VAL A 162 6.64 -22.94 0.54
N LEU A 163 7.80 -23.11 -0.12
CA LEU A 163 7.89 -23.85 -1.39
C LEU A 163 7.39 -25.29 -1.26
N PHE A 164 7.63 -25.95 -0.13
CA PHE A 164 7.05 -27.27 0.14
C PHE A 164 5.52 -27.21 0.25
N GLN A 165 4.98 -26.24 0.99
CA GLN A 165 3.53 -26.06 1.17
C GLN A 165 2.79 -25.76 -0.15
N ILE A 166 3.42 -25.03 -1.07
CA ILE A 166 2.81 -24.60 -2.34
C ILE A 166 3.23 -25.45 -3.53
N GLU A 167 3.79 -26.65 -3.30
CA GLU A 167 4.23 -27.57 -4.36
C GLU A 167 5.23 -26.93 -5.35
N ASN A 168 6.06 -26.01 -4.86
CA ASN A 168 7.03 -25.23 -5.62
C ASN A 168 6.39 -24.34 -6.71
N GLN A 169 5.12 -23.97 -6.55
CA GLN A 169 4.35 -23.14 -7.49
C GLN A 169 4.27 -21.67 -7.04
N THR A 170 5.39 -20.95 -6.94
CA THR A 170 5.38 -19.52 -6.56
C THR A 170 4.49 -18.67 -7.48
N VAL A 171 4.42 -19.00 -8.77
CA VAL A 171 3.55 -18.33 -9.76
C VAL A 171 2.06 -18.45 -9.44
N ALA A 172 1.65 -19.45 -8.66
CA ALA A 172 0.29 -19.56 -8.15
C ALA A 172 -0.10 -18.36 -7.28
N PHE A 173 0.84 -17.60 -6.75
CA PHE A 173 0.59 -16.40 -5.94
C PHE A 173 0.88 -15.11 -6.72
N SER A 174 0.88 -15.18 -8.06
CA SER A 174 1.01 -14.02 -8.94
C SER A 174 -0.21 -13.10 -8.91
N ILE A 175 -0.04 -11.86 -9.40
CA ILE A 175 -1.15 -10.91 -9.57
C ILE A 175 -2.24 -11.51 -10.46
N THR A 176 -1.86 -12.21 -11.55
CA THR A 176 -2.82 -12.88 -12.44
C THR A 176 -3.60 -13.98 -11.75
N SER A 177 -2.95 -14.80 -10.93
CA SER A 177 -3.65 -15.83 -10.17
C SER A 177 -4.63 -15.24 -9.16
N ALA A 178 -4.27 -14.15 -8.49
CA ALA A 178 -5.18 -13.41 -7.61
C ALA A 178 -6.35 -12.78 -8.41
N ALA A 179 -6.09 -12.24 -9.60
CA ALA A 179 -7.12 -11.66 -10.46
C ALA A 179 -8.12 -12.73 -10.94
N GLN A 180 -7.65 -13.94 -11.23
CA GLN A 180 -8.51 -15.06 -11.58
C GLN A 180 -9.38 -15.51 -10.40
N ASP A 181 -8.93 -15.36 -9.15
CA ASP A 181 -9.82 -15.56 -7.99
C ASP A 181 -10.95 -14.52 -7.98
N VAL A 182 -10.63 -13.24 -8.22
CA VAL A 182 -11.65 -12.18 -8.30
C VAL A 182 -12.64 -12.47 -9.43
N VAL A 183 -12.17 -12.85 -10.61
CA VAL A 183 -13.02 -13.23 -11.75
C VAL A 183 -13.90 -14.44 -11.40
N LEU A 184 -13.33 -15.48 -10.80
CA LEU A 184 -14.06 -16.69 -10.40
C LEU A 184 -15.13 -16.38 -9.35
N LEU A 185 -14.77 -15.65 -8.30
CA LEU A 185 -15.69 -15.28 -7.22
C LEU A 185 -16.83 -14.39 -7.72
N THR A 186 -16.52 -13.34 -8.48
CA THR A 186 -17.55 -12.44 -9.02
C THR A 186 -18.48 -13.16 -10.01
N SER A 187 -17.95 -14.07 -10.83
CA SER A 187 -18.76 -14.84 -11.79
C SER A 187 -19.73 -15.80 -11.12
N GLU A 188 -19.41 -16.30 -9.93
CA GLU A 188 -20.21 -17.29 -9.22
C GLU A 188 -21.15 -16.64 -8.18
N LEU A 189 -20.68 -15.59 -7.51
CA LEU A 189 -21.43 -14.89 -6.46
C LEU A 189 -22.33 -13.78 -7.01
N ASN A 190 -22.00 -13.18 -8.16
CA ASN A 190 -22.64 -11.97 -8.68
C ASN A 190 -23.04 -12.08 -10.16
N LYS A 191 -23.29 -13.29 -10.66
CA LYS A 191 -23.55 -13.60 -12.09
C LYS A 191 -24.68 -12.80 -12.75
N ASP A 192 -25.67 -12.37 -11.97
CA ASP A 192 -26.87 -11.68 -12.42
C ASP A 192 -26.85 -10.18 -12.03
N GLU A 193 -25.68 -9.65 -11.68
CA GLU A 193 -25.50 -8.30 -11.13
C GLU A 193 -24.50 -7.49 -11.96
N GLU A 194 -24.60 -6.17 -11.90
CA GLU A 194 -23.54 -5.27 -12.35
C GLU A 194 -22.43 -5.25 -11.31
N VAL A 195 -21.21 -5.64 -11.69
CA VAL A 195 -20.06 -5.66 -10.78
C VAL A 195 -19.15 -4.47 -11.01
N TYR A 196 -18.73 -3.84 -9.92
CA TYR A 196 -17.72 -2.79 -9.86
C TYR A 196 -16.53 -3.29 -9.06
N VAL A 197 -15.32 -3.10 -9.56
CA VAL A 197 -14.10 -3.53 -8.86
C VAL A 197 -13.30 -2.29 -8.48
N TYR A 198 -13.17 -2.06 -7.19
CA TYR A 198 -12.38 -1.00 -6.60
C TYR A 198 -11.05 -1.56 -6.11
N GLY A 199 -9.94 -0.91 -6.46
CA GLY A 199 -8.61 -1.24 -5.98
C GLY A 199 -7.95 -0.07 -5.30
N ALA A 200 -7.44 -0.27 -4.08
CA ALA A 200 -6.62 0.72 -3.38
C ALA A 200 -5.13 0.35 -3.48
N SER A 201 -4.25 1.30 -3.85
CA SER A 201 -2.80 1.08 -3.85
C SER A 201 -2.40 -0.10 -4.74
N TYR A 202 -1.67 -1.11 -4.25
CA TYR A 202 -1.45 -2.38 -4.99
C TYR A 202 -2.75 -3.03 -5.53
N GLY A 203 -3.89 -2.83 -4.87
CA GLY A 203 -5.19 -3.27 -5.37
C GLY A 203 -5.54 -2.69 -6.76
N THR A 204 -4.91 -1.58 -7.16
CA THR A 204 -5.03 -1.02 -8.52
C THR A 204 -4.40 -1.95 -9.57
N LEU A 205 -3.16 -2.44 -9.37
CA LEU A 205 -2.55 -3.46 -10.25
C LEU A 205 -3.40 -4.72 -10.33
N LEU A 206 -4.00 -5.14 -9.21
CA LEU A 206 -4.87 -6.30 -9.20
C LEU A 206 -6.16 -6.03 -10.00
N THR A 207 -6.75 -4.85 -9.83
CA THR A 207 -7.96 -4.43 -10.56
C THR A 207 -7.67 -4.29 -12.06
N GLU A 208 -6.54 -3.71 -12.43
CA GLU A 208 -6.04 -3.64 -13.82
C GLU A 208 -5.79 -5.02 -14.40
N ARG A 209 -5.27 -5.97 -13.60
CA ARG A 209 -5.17 -7.36 -14.03
C ARG A 209 -6.54 -8.01 -14.25
N VAL A 210 -7.56 -7.69 -13.47
CA VAL A 210 -8.95 -8.09 -13.76
C VAL A 210 -9.46 -7.44 -15.06
N MET A 211 -9.08 -6.19 -15.35
CA MET A 211 -9.40 -5.53 -16.64
C MET A 211 -8.81 -6.28 -17.83
N HIS A 212 -7.54 -6.70 -17.75
CA HIS A 212 -6.90 -7.53 -18.78
C HIS A 212 -7.64 -8.85 -19.03
N LEU A 213 -8.24 -9.43 -17.99
CA LEU A 213 -9.05 -10.66 -18.10
C LEU A 213 -10.48 -10.41 -18.61
N ALA A 214 -10.94 -9.15 -18.63
CA ALA A 214 -12.20 -8.68 -19.20
C ALA A 214 -13.44 -9.55 -18.88
N PRO A 215 -13.74 -9.84 -17.59
CA PRO A 215 -14.95 -10.59 -17.23
C PRO A 215 -16.22 -9.83 -17.69
N PRO A 216 -17.16 -10.50 -18.40
CA PRO A 216 -18.26 -9.83 -19.11
C PRO A 216 -19.32 -9.16 -18.20
N HIS A 217 -19.42 -9.59 -16.94
CA HIS A 217 -20.37 -9.06 -15.95
C HIS A 217 -19.84 -7.83 -15.20
N VAL A 218 -18.55 -7.54 -15.26
CA VAL A 218 -17.99 -6.31 -14.69
C VAL A 218 -18.36 -5.11 -15.57
N LYS A 219 -18.81 -4.02 -14.93
CA LYS A 219 -19.27 -2.79 -15.59
C LYS A 219 -18.41 -1.57 -15.31
N GLY A 220 -17.63 -1.60 -14.22
CA GLY A 220 -16.74 -0.49 -13.92
C GLY A 220 -15.55 -0.89 -13.06
N TYR A 221 -14.47 -0.14 -13.22
CA TYR A 221 -13.22 -0.31 -12.49
C TYR A 221 -12.85 1.02 -11.83
N ILE A 222 -12.47 0.98 -10.56
CA ILE A 222 -12.10 2.16 -9.79
C ILE A 222 -10.68 1.94 -9.26
N LEU A 223 -9.76 2.81 -9.66
CA LEU A 223 -8.35 2.73 -9.31
C LEU A 223 -8.02 3.91 -8.39
N ASP A 224 -7.73 3.68 -7.11
CA ASP A 224 -7.45 4.73 -6.13
C ASP A 224 -6.04 4.62 -5.55
N GLY A 225 -5.25 5.69 -5.70
CA GLY A 225 -3.82 5.68 -5.37
C GLY A 225 -3.07 4.73 -6.30
N VAL A 226 -2.94 5.09 -7.56
CA VAL A 226 -2.59 4.18 -8.66
C VAL A 226 -1.11 3.85 -8.76
N ILE A 227 -0.82 2.56 -8.98
CA ILE A 227 0.47 2.09 -9.46
C ILE A 227 0.36 1.91 -10.98
N SER A 228 1.00 2.78 -11.77
CA SER A 228 1.02 2.64 -13.23
C SER A 228 1.66 1.30 -13.65
N GLU A 229 1.00 0.58 -14.56
CA GLU A 229 1.47 -0.74 -15.01
C GLU A 229 2.85 -0.67 -15.67
N LYS A 230 3.25 0.50 -16.18
CA LYS A 230 4.48 0.65 -16.95
C LYS A 230 5.47 1.64 -16.36
N LEU A 231 5.01 2.79 -15.86
CA LEU A 231 5.88 3.84 -15.32
C LEU A 231 6.35 3.53 -13.90
N ALA A 232 5.52 2.85 -13.09
CA ALA A 232 5.87 2.62 -11.70
C ALA A 232 7.08 1.70 -11.55
N SER A 233 7.92 2.00 -10.55
CA SER A 233 8.91 1.07 -10.08
C SER A 233 9.30 1.30 -8.63
N PHE A 234 9.33 0.22 -7.84
CA PHE A 234 9.79 0.29 -6.45
C PHE A 234 11.28 0.55 -6.31
N ALA A 235 12.06 0.34 -7.37
CA ALA A 235 13.48 0.60 -7.34
C ALA A 235 13.80 2.10 -7.15
N HIS A 236 12.85 2.98 -7.46
CA HIS A 236 12.93 4.43 -7.28
C HIS A 236 11.95 4.97 -6.22
N PHE A 237 11.39 4.09 -5.39
CA PHE A 237 10.34 4.48 -4.44
C PHE A 237 10.80 5.54 -3.44
N GLY A 238 12.09 5.58 -3.10
CA GLY A 238 12.64 6.61 -2.24
C GLY A 238 12.60 7.99 -2.89
N SER A 239 13.05 8.09 -4.13
CA SER A 239 13.18 9.33 -4.87
C SER A 239 11.89 9.87 -5.49
N ILE A 240 10.92 9.03 -5.85
CA ILE A 240 9.62 9.49 -6.40
C ILE A 240 8.85 10.39 -5.43
N ARG A 241 9.11 10.27 -4.12
CA ARG A 241 8.51 11.07 -3.04
C ARG A 241 8.91 12.54 -3.08
N GLU A 242 9.90 12.88 -3.89
CA GLU A 242 10.33 14.25 -4.14
C GLU A 242 9.20 15.11 -4.72
N ALA A 243 8.44 14.58 -5.68
CA ALA A 243 7.38 15.32 -6.36
C ALA A 243 6.25 15.79 -5.40
N PRO A 244 5.61 14.91 -4.61
CA PRO A 244 4.63 15.36 -3.62
C PRO A 244 5.27 16.21 -2.51
N GLY A 245 6.55 16.00 -2.18
CA GLY A 245 7.29 16.84 -1.23
C GLY A 245 7.47 18.29 -1.69
N GLN A 246 7.82 18.49 -2.96
CA GLN A 246 7.93 19.82 -3.58
C GLN A 246 6.56 20.48 -3.72
N TYR A 247 5.53 19.71 -4.07
CA TYR A 247 4.17 20.20 -4.12
C TYR A 247 3.68 20.67 -2.74
N PHE A 248 3.91 19.89 -1.69
CA PHE A 248 3.61 20.26 -0.31
C PHE A 248 4.32 21.55 0.13
N ALA A 249 5.60 21.70 -0.18
CA ALA A 249 6.34 22.93 0.09
C ALA A 249 5.76 24.13 -0.68
N GLY A 250 5.29 23.93 -1.91
CA GLY A 250 4.61 24.94 -2.71
C GLY A 250 3.28 25.40 -2.09
N LEU A 251 2.54 24.49 -1.43
CA LEU A 251 1.36 24.86 -0.66
C LEU A 251 1.73 25.77 0.53
N CYS A 252 2.81 25.45 1.24
CA CYS A 252 3.34 26.32 2.30
C CYS A 252 3.84 27.67 1.75
N ASP A 253 4.41 27.72 0.54
CA ASP A 253 4.83 28.96 -0.11
C ASP A 253 3.63 29.90 -0.39
N ALA A 254 2.48 29.32 -0.74
CA ALA A 254 1.26 30.03 -1.07
C ALA A 254 0.43 30.43 0.17
N ASP A 255 0.64 29.78 1.31
CA ASP A 255 -0.08 30.03 2.55
C ASP A 255 0.61 31.06 3.45
N SER A 256 -0.12 32.08 3.89
CA SER A 256 0.45 33.15 4.72
C SER A 256 0.82 32.70 6.12
N VAL A 257 0.04 31.79 6.73
CA VAL A 257 0.30 31.29 8.09
C VAL A 257 1.59 30.49 8.08
N CYS A 258 1.78 29.62 7.09
CA CYS A 258 2.99 28.85 6.91
C CYS A 258 4.21 29.74 6.67
N ARG A 259 4.12 30.71 5.74
CA ARG A 259 5.22 31.64 5.46
C ARG A 259 5.62 32.49 6.65
N GLU A 260 4.65 33.00 7.43
CA GLU A 260 4.93 33.85 8.58
C GLU A 260 5.73 33.12 9.68
N LYS A 261 5.56 31.79 9.84
CA LYS A 261 6.35 31.00 10.80
C LYS A 261 7.86 31.08 10.54
N TYR A 262 8.28 31.22 9.28
CA TYR A 262 9.70 31.32 8.90
C TYR A 262 10.28 32.73 9.08
N GLY A 263 9.43 33.74 9.27
CA GLY A 263 9.82 35.11 9.55
C GLY A 263 10.58 35.80 8.41
N SER A 264 11.18 36.96 8.73
CA SER A 264 11.94 37.76 7.75
C SER A 264 13.28 37.15 7.32
N ASP A 265 13.75 36.11 8.01
CA ASP A 265 15.03 35.46 7.74
C ASP A 265 15.00 34.58 6.49
N VAL A 266 13.80 34.27 6.00
CA VAL A 266 13.58 33.58 4.73
C VAL A 266 12.99 34.59 3.75
N PRO A 267 13.74 35.01 2.70
CA PRO A 267 13.22 35.90 1.68
C PRO A 267 11.96 35.33 1.02
N LYS A 268 10.99 36.20 0.67
CA LYS A 268 9.73 35.78 0.05
C LYS A 268 9.92 35.09 -1.30
N GLU A 269 11.03 35.36 -1.98
CA GLU A 269 11.39 34.77 -3.26
C GLU A 269 12.06 33.39 -3.12
N GLN A 270 12.54 33.03 -1.92
CA GLN A 270 13.12 31.73 -1.66
C GLN A 270 11.99 30.70 -1.49
N LYS A 271 12.03 29.62 -2.28
CA LYS A 271 11.06 28.53 -2.19
C LYS A 271 11.22 27.77 -0.89
N MET A 272 10.11 27.39 -0.26
CA MET A 272 10.14 26.71 1.03
C MET A 272 10.91 25.39 0.97
N TYR A 273 10.80 24.67 -0.16
CA TYR A 273 11.54 23.42 -0.35
C TYR A 273 13.06 23.61 -0.23
N ASP A 274 13.59 24.67 -0.84
CA ASP A 274 15.02 24.99 -0.78
C ASP A 274 15.46 25.34 0.66
N VAL A 275 14.58 26.00 1.43
CA VAL A 275 14.83 26.31 2.85
C VAL A 275 14.95 25.03 3.68
N TRP A 276 14.09 24.04 3.43
CA TRP A 276 14.12 22.75 4.11
C TRP A 276 15.38 21.96 3.75
N VAL A 277 15.74 21.92 2.47
CA VAL A 277 16.99 21.30 1.99
C VAL A 277 18.23 21.96 2.62
N ASP A 278 18.27 23.29 2.69
CA ASP A 278 19.39 24.02 3.31
C ASP A 278 19.46 23.79 4.82
N THR A 279 18.31 23.59 5.47
CA THR A 279 18.24 23.21 6.89
C THR A 279 18.89 21.84 7.10
N TYR A 280 18.57 20.84 6.27
CA TYR A 280 19.20 19.51 6.33
C TYR A 280 20.72 19.58 6.15
N LYS A 281 21.18 20.29 5.11
CA LYS A 281 22.63 20.46 4.85
C LYS A 281 23.37 21.10 6.04
N LYS A 282 22.75 22.09 6.69
CA LYS A 282 23.33 22.76 7.85
C LYS A 282 23.46 21.80 9.05
N LEU A 283 22.45 20.96 9.28
CA LEU A 283 22.50 19.96 10.36
C LEU A 283 23.55 18.89 10.08
N ASP A 284 23.60 18.36 8.86
CA ASP A 284 24.55 17.31 8.47
C ASP A 284 26.01 17.78 8.54
N ALA A 285 26.26 19.08 8.33
CA ALA A 285 27.59 19.67 8.44
C ALA A 285 28.04 19.91 9.90
N ALA A 286 27.12 19.88 10.87
CA ALA A 286 27.45 20.09 12.28
C ALA A 286 28.24 18.89 12.83
N LYS A 287 29.27 19.15 13.65
CA LYS A 287 29.93 18.09 14.43
C LYS A 287 29.20 17.90 15.76
N ALA A 288 29.51 16.81 16.47
CA ALA A 288 28.97 16.58 17.80
C ALA A 288 29.26 17.78 18.72
N GLY A 289 28.22 18.34 19.33
CA GLY A 289 28.31 19.52 20.19
C GLY A 289 28.21 20.88 19.47
N ASP A 290 28.22 20.94 18.14
CA ASP A 290 28.12 22.20 17.39
C ASP A 290 26.66 22.69 17.24
N SER A 291 25.68 21.79 17.34
CA SER A 291 24.25 22.07 17.16
C SER A 291 23.39 21.19 18.05
N MET A 292 22.61 21.81 18.93
CA MET A 292 21.73 21.10 19.87
C MET A 292 20.70 20.23 19.15
N CYS A 293 20.19 20.65 17.99
CA CYS A 293 19.20 19.88 17.23
C CYS A 293 19.85 18.75 16.44
N ALA A 294 21.09 18.93 15.97
CA ALA A 294 21.83 17.81 15.38
C ALA A 294 22.07 16.74 16.43
N ASP A 295 22.52 17.13 17.63
CA ASP A 295 22.75 16.22 18.74
C ASP A 295 21.44 15.56 19.24
N LEU A 296 20.32 16.30 19.27
CA LEU A 296 18.99 15.77 19.61
C LEU A 296 18.56 14.64 18.66
N LEU A 297 18.89 14.75 17.37
CA LEU A 297 18.48 13.80 16.35
C LEU A 297 19.35 12.54 16.35
N ARG A 298 20.69 12.68 16.30
CA ARG A 298 21.62 11.55 16.10
C ARG A 298 22.48 11.18 17.31
N GLY A 299 22.44 11.96 18.39
CA GLY A 299 23.30 11.76 19.55
C GLY A 299 24.79 11.80 19.19
N GLN A 300 25.56 10.82 19.68
CA GLN A 300 27.00 10.70 19.43
C GLN A 300 27.34 9.86 18.18
N HIS A 301 26.35 9.46 17.40
CA HIS A 301 26.53 8.59 16.22
C HIS A 301 27.02 9.41 15.01
N GLU A 302 28.30 9.74 14.95
CA GLU A 302 28.88 10.61 13.91
C GLU A 302 28.66 10.13 12.46
N LYS A 303 28.43 8.82 12.26
CA LYS A 303 28.14 8.24 10.94
C LYS A 303 26.68 8.45 10.49
N VAL A 304 25.78 8.74 11.42
CA VAL A 304 24.37 9.00 11.15
C VAL A 304 24.22 10.48 10.83
N LYS A 305 23.56 10.78 9.71
CA LYS A 305 23.21 12.16 9.37
C LYS A 305 21.92 12.56 10.08
N PRO A 306 21.85 13.74 10.71
CA PRO A 306 20.59 14.26 11.23
C PRO A 306 19.47 14.29 10.18
N SER A 307 19.77 14.53 8.91
CA SER A 307 18.78 14.45 7.83
C SER A 307 18.15 13.07 7.66
N ASP A 308 18.92 11.99 7.87
CA ASP A 308 18.41 10.63 7.75
C ASP A 308 17.42 10.34 8.88
N VAL A 309 17.73 10.84 10.07
CA VAL A 309 16.82 10.78 11.22
C VAL A 309 15.54 11.59 10.95
N LEU A 310 15.64 12.78 10.37
CA LEU A 310 14.46 13.60 10.05
C LEU A 310 13.53 12.92 9.04
N ARG A 311 14.08 12.22 8.04
CA ARG A 311 13.27 11.41 7.11
C ARG A 311 12.53 10.28 7.84
N VAL A 312 13.15 9.67 8.85
CA VAL A 312 12.47 8.68 9.72
C VAL A 312 11.37 9.36 10.55
N VAL A 313 11.62 10.50 11.17
CA VAL A 313 10.61 11.27 11.93
C VAL A 313 9.41 11.60 11.04
N PHE A 314 9.64 12.12 9.84
CA PHE A 314 8.56 12.47 8.92
C PHE A 314 7.86 11.25 8.30
N GLY A 315 8.54 10.11 8.20
CA GLY A 315 7.95 8.87 7.74
C GLY A 315 7.13 8.14 8.80
N ALA A 316 7.64 8.06 10.02
CA ALA A 316 7.13 7.19 11.08
C ALA A 316 6.33 7.94 12.16
N ASP A 317 6.88 9.02 12.72
CA ASP A 317 6.25 9.73 13.84
C ASP A 317 5.14 10.66 13.37
N PHE A 318 5.43 11.47 12.34
CA PHE A 318 4.43 12.39 11.80
C PHE A 318 3.65 11.76 10.67
N SER A 319 4.20 10.77 9.96
CA SER A 319 3.60 10.21 8.74
C SER A 319 3.22 11.33 7.76
N ILE A 320 4.15 11.78 6.92
CA ILE A 320 3.89 12.78 5.87
C ILE A 320 2.73 12.37 4.93
N GLY A 321 2.40 11.09 4.87
CA GLY A 321 1.21 10.58 4.17
C GLY A 321 -0.11 10.86 4.89
N ASP A 322 -0.10 11.06 6.20
CA ASP A 322 -1.26 11.37 7.03
C ASP A 322 -1.59 12.88 7.03
N PRO A 323 -2.84 13.28 6.77
CA PRO A 323 -3.23 14.67 6.77
C PRO A 323 -2.97 15.43 8.09
N THR A 324 -3.14 14.78 9.25
CA THR A 324 -2.90 15.39 10.57
C THR A 324 -1.40 15.60 10.77
N GLY A 325 -0.61 14.61 10.39
CA GLY A 325 0.85 14.65 10.37
C GLY A 325 1.46 15.83 9.61
N ARG A 326 0.90 16.16 8.45
CA ARG A 326 1.40 17.26 7.60
C ARG A 326 1.36 18.62 8.28
N LYS A 327 0.33 18.85 9.10
CA LYS A 327 0.06 20.14 9.74
C LYS A 327 1.24 20.63 10.58
N ILE A 328 1.93 19.71 11.29
CA ILE A 328 3.04 20.05 12.20
C ILE A 328 4.38 20.25 11.48
N ILE A 329 4.58 19.68 10.29
CA ILE A 329 5.90 19.59 9.65
C ILE A 329 6.57 20.95 9.42
N PRO A 330 5.91 21.99 8.89
CA PRO A 330 6.55 23.29 8.71
C PRO A 330 6.94 23.94 10.04
N ALA A 331 6.09 23.83 11.07
CA ALA A 331 6.40 24.36 12.40
C ALA A 331 7.61 23.61 13.01
N PHE A 332 7.64 22.29 12.88
CA PHE A 332 8.75 21.46 13.33
C PHE A 332 10.07 21.82 12.62
N LEU A 333 10.06 21.92 11.30
CA LEU A 333 11.25 22.29 10.52
C LEU A 333 11.77 23.70 10.87
N GLN A 334 10.87 24.62 11.20
CA GLN A 334 11.27 25.94 11.67
C GLN A 334 11.94 25.89 13.06
N MET A 335 11.42 25.09 14.00
CA MET A 335 12.07 24.88 15.30
C MET A 335 13.47 24.27 15.13
N VAL A 336 13.60 23.26 14.27
CA VAL A 336 14.89 22.64 13.94
C VAL A 336 15.86 23.65 13.29
N ARG A 337 15.36 24.57 12.45
CA ARG A 337 16.17 25.59 11.79
C ARG A 337 16.69 26.66 12.74
N ARG A 338 15.83 27.15 13.64
CA ARG A 338 16.16 28.16 14.67
C ARG A 338 17.08 27.57 15.73
N CYS A 339 16.71 26.41 16.25
CA CYS A 339 17.48 25.59 17.15
C CYS A 339 17.96 26.32 18.42
N ASP A 340 17.08 27.08 19.07
CA ASP A 340 17.35 27.63 20.40
C ASP A 340 16.98 26.64 21.52
N GLU A 341 17.32 26.98 22.78
CA GLU A 341 17.06 26.10 23.92
C GLU A 341 15.57 25.76 24.11
N THR A 342 14.67 26.69 23.75
CA THR A 342 13.22 26.47 23.87
C THR A 342 12.75 25.50 22.78
N ASP A 343 13.20 25.73 21.55
CA ASP A 343 12.91 24.86 20.42
C ASP A 343 13.39 23.42 20.68
N VAL A 344 14.60 23.25 21.19
CA VAL A 344 15.16 21.92 21.51
C VAL A 344 14.34 21.21 22.58
N ALA A 345 13.92 21.92 23.64
CA ALA A 345 13.06 21.36 24.67
C ALA A 345 11.71 20.90 24.09
N THR A 346 11.07 21.76 23.28
CA THR A 346 9.79 21.43 22.61
C THR A 346 9.93 20.25 21.65
N LEU A 347 10.99 20.22 20.83
CA LEU A 347 11.27 19.12 19.92
C LEU A 347 11.48 17.80 20.67
N SER A 348 12.22 17.81 21.78
CA SER A 348 12.42 16.64 22.64
C SER A 348 11.09 16.07 23.15
N THR A 349 10.18 16.95 23.61
CA THR A 349 8.86 16.54 24.07
C THR A 349 8.00 16.00 22.93
N ILE A 350 7.94 16.67 21.77
CA ILE A 350 7.13 16.23 20.62
C ILE A 350 7.60 14.88 20.10
N LEU A 351 8.92 14.66 20.03
CA LEU A 351 9.53 13.39 19.65
C LEU A 351 9.42 12.32 20.75
N GLY A 352 8.90 12.68 21.93
CA GLY A 352 8.72 11.79 23.07
C GLY A 352 10.01 11.07 23.46
N LEU A 353 11.13 11.80 23.55
CA LEU A 353 12.44 11.18 23.80
C LEU A 353 12.56 10.57 25.20
N GLY A 354 11.86 11.13 26.20
CA GLY A 354 11.96 10.66 27.58
C GLY A 354 13.40 10.72 28.08
N GLU A 355 13.94 9.58 28.51
CA GLU A 355 15.34 9.45 28.94
C GLU A 355 16.33 9.15 27.80
N ALA A 356 15.84 8.95 26.57
CA ALA A 356 16.71 8.61 25.44
C ALA A 356 17.65 9.79 25.10
N PRO A 357 18.96 9.54 24.92
CA PRO A 357 19.93 10.61 24.63
C PRO A 357 19.69 11.32 23.28
N SER A 358 19.07 10.64 22.34
CA SER A 358 18.70 11.15 21.03
C SER A 358 17.51 10.39 20.44
N TYR A 359 16.91 10.94 19.38
CA TYR A 359 15.89 10.21 18.64
C TYR A 359 16.42 8.91 18.02
N TYR A 360 17.64 8.92 17.47
CA TYR A 360 18.23 7.71 16.90
C TYR A 360 18.36 6.57 17.91
N ASP A 361 18.79 6.89 19.15
CA ASP A 361 18.89 5.90 20.22
C ASP A 361 17.51 5.34 20.60
N LYS A 362 16.47 6.19 20.66
CA LYS A 362 15.09 5.78 20.88
C LYS A 362 14.59 4.87 19.76
N ALA A 363 14.78 5.27 18.50
CA ALA A 363 14.28 4.55 17.33
C ALA A 363 14.99 3.20 17.12
N SER A 364 16.23 3.08 17.60
CA SER A 364 17.02 1.85 17.54
C SER A 364 16.71 0.86 18.68
N ASP A 365 15.91 1.26 19.67
CA ASP A 365 15.49 0.36 20.77
C ASP A 365 14.39 -0.60 20.29
N THR A 366 14.79 -1.85 20.02
CA THR A 366 13.89 -2.90 19.54
C THR A 366 13.18 -3.69 20.65
N SER A 367 13.32 -3.28 21.91
CA SER A 367 12.76 -4.01 23.06
C SER A 367 11.23 -4.18 23.00
N ALA A 368 10.51 -3.29 22.32
CA ALA A 368 9.06 -3.35 22.13
C ALA A 368 8.59 -4.45 21.16
N VAL A 369 9.48 -5.03 20.35
CA VAL A 369 9.15 -6.06 19.34
C VAL A 369 9.22 -7.48 19.93
N ILE A 370 9.93 -7.65 21.03
CA ILE A 370 10.16 -8.94 21.67
C ILE A 370 8.86 -9.47 22.28
N GLY A 371 8.37 -10.59 21.76
CA GLY A 371 7.17 -11.28 22.27
C GLY A 371 5.87 -10.96 21.56
N LYS A 372 5.87 -10.16 20.48
CA LYS A 372 4.70 -9.99 19.62
C LYS A 372 4.33 -11.34 18.97
N VAL A 373 3.03 -11.65 18.95
CA VAL A 373 2.47 -12.78 18.22
C VAL A 373 2.00 -12.28 16.86
N PHE A 374 2.35 -13.01 15.80
CA PHE A 374 1.90 -12.69 14.45
C PHE A 374 0.36 -12.77 14.36
N ASP A 375 -0.26 -11.73 13.82
CA ASP A 375 -1.69 -11.63 13.59
C ASP A 375 -1.97 -11.47 12.09
N PRO A 376 -2.57 -12.47 11.40
CA PRO A 376 -2.82 -12.39 9.97
C PRO A 376 -3.73 -11.23 9.55
N VAL A 377 -4.55 -10.69 10.45
CA VAL A 377 -5.46 -9.57 10.14
C VAL A 377 -4.70 -8.24 10.13
N ASN A 378 -3.66 -8.11 10.95
CA ASN A 378 -2.96 -6.84 11.20
C ASN A 378 -1.52 -6.83 10.67
N ASP A 379 -0.88 -8.00 10.54
CA ASP A 379 0.49 -8.16 10.06
C ASP A 379 0.52 -8.58 8.58
N ALA A 380 1.48 -8.02 7.84
CA ALA A 380 1.61 -8.27 6.42
C ALA A 380 2.22 -9.64 6.12
N SER A 381 1.76 -10.26 5.03
CA SER A 381 2.40 -11.41 4.39
C SER A 381 3.66 -10.97 3.67
N TRP A 382 4.78 -10.89 4.39
CA TRP A 382 6.06 -10.38 3.88
C TRP A 382 6.59 -11.14 2.66
N LEU A 383 6.49 -12.49 2.67
CA LEU A 383 6.91 -13.31 1.54
C LEU A 383 6.08 -13.02 0.29
N LEU A 384 4.74 -12.93 0.43
CA LEU A 384 3.88 -12.57 -0.70
C LEU A 384 4.22 -11.17 -1.21
N MET A 385 4.37 -10.22 -0.28
CA MET A 385 4.64 -8.83 -0.60
C MET A 385 5.87 -8.69 -1.49
N PHE A 386 6.99 -9.30 -1.07
CA PHE A 386 8.23 -9.24 -1.84
C PHE A 386 8.20 -10.10 -3.10
N ALA A 387 7.61 -11.29 -3.07
CA ALA A 387 7.46 -12.10 -4.29
C ALA A 387 6.76 -11.31 -5.41
N ILE A 388 5.70 -10.56 -5.07
CA ILE A 388 4.99 -9.70 -6.02
C ILE A 388 5.82 -8.48 -6.41
N LYS A 389 6.34 -7.71 -5.44
CA LYS A 389 7.12 -6.50 -5.74
C LYS A 389 8.29 -6.81 -6.67
N ILE A 390 9.09 -7.82 -6.32
CA ILE A 390 10.28 -8.23 -7.09
C ILE A 390 9.89 -8.67 -8.50
N SER A 391 8.82 -9.46 -8.63
CA SER A 391 8.43 -10.03 -9.93
C SER A 391 7.76 -8.98 -10.82
N GLU A 392 6.84 -8.16 -10.29
CA GLU A 392 5.90 -7.38 -11.11
C GLU A 392 5.99 -5.86 -10.94
N ILE A 393 6.83 -5.33 -10.05
CA ILE A 393 6.92 -3.86 -9.84
C ILE A 393 8.35 -3.34 -9.88
N TRP A 394 9.35 -4.15 -9.52
CA TRP A 394 10.75 -3.76 -9.65
C TRP A 394 11.18 -3.59 -11.12
N SER A 395 12.18 -2.73 -11.35
CA SER A 395 12.79 -2.52 -12.66
C SER A 395 13.90 -3.53 -12.92
N ASP A 396 14.01 -3.99 -14.17
CA ASP A 396 15.12 -4.82 -14.66
C ASP A 396 15.82 -4.07 -15.82
N PRO A 397 17.14 -3.79 -15.74
CA PRO A 397 18.06 -4.12 -14.65
C PRO A 397 17.79 -3.31 -13.37
N LEU A 398 18.19 -3.90 -12.24
CA LEU A 398 18.16 -3.23 -10.94
C LEU A 398 19.08 -2.00 -10.95
N PRO A 399 18.61 -0.83 -10.48
CA PRO A 399 19.46 0.32 -10.26
C PRO A 399 20.36 0.06 -9.06
N LYS A 400 21.55 0.67 -9.05
CA LYS A 400 22.49 0.48 -7.95
C LYS A 400 21.95 1.16 -6.68
N PRO A 401 22.06 0.52 -5.50
CA PRO A 401 21.66 1.13 -4.24
C PRO A 401 22.31 2.49 -3.99
N GLU A 402 23.55 2.68 -4.45
CA GLU A 402 24.27 3.95 -4.26
C GLU A 402 23.66 5.10 -5.07
N ASP A 403 23.09 4.81 -6.25
CA ASP A 403 22.43 5.81 -7.08
C ASP A 403 21.14 6.29 -6.40
N GLU A 404 20.31 5.37 -5.91
CA GLU A 404 19.08 5.70 -5.19
C GLU A 404 19.39 6.41 -3.86
N LYS A 405 20.44 5.98 -3.14
CA LYS A 405 20.89 6.68 -1.94
C LYS A 405 21.26 8.13 -2.22
N ALA A 406 21.95 8.42 -3.32
CA ALA A 406 22.32 9.80 -3.66
C ALA A 406 21.08 10.69 -3.90
N PHE A 407 20.03 10.15 -4.53
CA PHE A 407 18.75 10.85 -4.67
C PHE A 407 18.06 11.04 -3.32
N ASN A 408 18.01 9.99 -2.50
CA ASN A 408 17.39 10.06 -1.17
C ASN A 408 18.07 11.11 -0.29
N ASP A 409 19.40 11.15 -0.28
CA ASP A 409 20.18 12.12 0.50
C ASP A 409 19.89 13.58 0.07
N ALA A 410 19.41 13.82 -1.16
CA ALA A 410 19.11 15.15 -1.68
C ALA A 410 17.70 15.66 -1.33
N GLY A 411 16.72 14.76 -1.12
CA GLY A 411 15.31 15.13 -0.89
C GLY A 411 14.92 15.24 0.58
N VAL A 412 13.85 15.97 0.89
CA VAL A 412 13.39 16.25 2.26
C VAL A 412 12.53 15.11 2.82
N PHE A 413 11.67 14.52 1.99
CA PHE A 413 10.68 13.49 2.37
C PHE A 413 10.88 12.15 1.66
N THR A 414 12.08 11.97 1.08
CA THR A 414 12.56 10.72 0.51
C THR A 414 12.70 9.65 1.60
N SER A 415 12.75 8.38 1.21
CA SER A 415 12.87 7.25 2.14
C SER A 415 14.08 6.39 1.82
N ASP A 416 14.75 5.88 2.85
CA ASP A 416 15.80 4.86 2.67
C ASP A 416 15.19 3.56 2.12
N MET A 417 15.83 3.04 1.08
CA MET A 417 15.41 1.83 0.37
C MET A 417 16.30 0.63 0.68
N SER A 418 17.30 0.77 1.58
CA SER A 418 18.28 -0.29 1.86
C SER A 418 17.63 -1.62 2.27
N ASN A 419 16.60 -1.58 3.11
CA ASN A 419 15.84 -2.78 3.50
C ASN A 419 15.09 -3.43 2.32
N GLU A 420 14.55 -2.63 1.41
CA GLU A 420 13.86 -3.11 0.21
C GLU A 420 14.82 -3.81 -0.74
N TYR A 421 16.01 -3.24 -0.94
CA TYR A 421 17.09 -3.87 -1.70
C TYR A 421 17.61 -5.15 -1.05
N LEU A 422 17.75 -5.18 0.28
CA LEU A 422 18.09 -6.39 1.04
C LEU A 422 17.12 -7.53 0.70
N TRP A 423 15.81 -7.30 0.85
CA TRP A 423 14.80 -8.34 0.62
C TRP A 423 14.68 -8.73 -0.85
N HIS A 424 14.86 -7.78 -1.77
CA HIS A 424 14.99 -8.10 -3.19
C HIS A 424 16.13 -9.11 -3.42
N CYS A 425 17.30 -8.88 -2.84
CA CYS A 425 18.45 -9.77 -3.01
C CYS A 425 18.25 -11.13 -2.34
N VAL A 426 17.73 -11.15 -1.11
CA VAL A 426 17.44 -12.38 -0.35
C VAL A 426 16.50 -13.30 -1.12
N LEU A 427 15.45 -12.74 -1.73
CA LEU A 427 14.39 -13.53 -2.36
C LEU A 427 14.52 -13.68 -3.88
N SER A 428 15.41 -12.96 -4.56
CA SER A 428 15.68 -13.19 -6.00
C SER A 428 16.75 -14.24 -6.27
N GLY A 429 17.52 -14.66 -5.26
CA GLY A 429 18.57 -15.67 -5.41
C GLY A 429 19.79 -15.23 -6.25
N LYS A 430 19.92 -13.94 -6.59
CA LYS A 430 20.92 -13.42 -7.53
C LYS A 430 22.09 -12.72 -6.83
N GLN A 431 22.95 -13.48 -6.15
CA GLN A 431 24.08 -12.94 -5.36
C GLN A 431 25.07 -12.09 -6.19
N ASP A 432 25.32 -12.48 -7.45
CA ASP A 432 26.28 -11.80 -8.33
C ASP A 432 25.77 -10.47 -8.92
N ASN A 433 24.53 -10.06 -8.62
CA ASN A 433 24.01 -8.78 -9.07
C ASN A 433 24.71 -7.64 -8.30
N PRO A 434 25.28 -6.62 -8.98
CA PRO A 434 25.90 -5.49 -8.32
C PRO A 434 25.00 -4.78 -7.30
N SER A 435 23.68 -4.85 -7.48
CA SER A 435 22.71 -4.24 -6.57
C SER A 435 22.59 -4.99 -5.23
N CYS A 436 23.17 -6.19 -5.13
CA CYS A 436 23.26 -6.97 -3.90
C CYS A 436 24.51 -6.67 -3.07
N SER A 437 25.30 -5.65 -3.45
CA SER A 437 26.29 -5.03 -2.55
C SER A 437 25.68 -4.60 -1.21
N VAL A 438 24.37 -4.30 -1.21
CA VAL A 438 23.58 -3.94 -0.03
C VAL A 438 23.68 -4.95 1.11
N LEU A 439 23.86 -6.25 0.82
CA LEU A 439 24.00 -7.29 1.84
C LEU A 439 25.19 -7.00 2.75
N THR A 440 26.31 -6.56 2.18
CA THR A 440 27.49 -6.18 2.96
C THR A 440 27.25 -4.86 3.68
N THR A 441 26.85 -3.80 2.98
CA THR A 441 26.76 -2.46 3.57
C THR A 441 25.66 -2.34 4.62
N PHE A 442 24.51 -3.00 4.41
CA PHE A 442 23.42 -3.05 5.39
C PHE A 442 23.80 -3.90 6.59
N GLY A 443 24.47 -5.04 6.39
CA GLY A 443 25.01 -5.86 7.48
C GLY A 443 26.01 -5.10 8.37
N GLU A 444 26.84 -4.25 7.77
CA GLU A 444 27.79 -3.36 8.47
C GLU A 444 27.12 -2.23 9.27
N SER A 445 25.84 -1.92 8.99
CA SER A 445 25.10 -0.87 9.69
C SER A 445 24.56 -1.29 11.07
N PHE A 446 24.46 -2.60 11.31
CA PHE A 446 24.08 -3.14 12.62
C PHE A 446 25.21 -2.98 13.64
N ASP A 447 24.83 -2.86 14.93
CA ASP A 447 25.78 -2.89 16.05
C ASP A 447 25.41 -4.01 17.05
N PRO A 448 26.18 -5.12 17.10
CA PRO A 448 27.36 -5.40 16.29
C PRO A 448 27.01 -5.74 14.83
N PRO A 449 27.95 -5.57 13.88
CA PRO A 449 27.74 -5.91 12.47
C PRO A 449 27.35 -7.38 12.28
N ILE A 450 26.43 -7.63 11.34
CA ILE A 450 25.96 -8.96 10.96
C ILE A 450 26.45 -9.25 9.53
N ASP A 451 27.04 -10.43 9.31
CA ASP A 451 27.43 -10.85 7.95
C ASP A 451 26.22 -11.38 7.18
N LEU A 452 25.52 -10.48 6.49
CA LEU A 452 24.43 -10.84 5.59
C LEU A 452 24.93 -11.29 4.21
N SER A 453 26.23 -11.19 3.91
CA SER A 453 26.77 -11.60 2.61
C SER A 453 26.92 -13.12 2.48
N SER A 454 26.92 -13.83 3.61
CA SER A 454 27.00 -15.30 3.68
C SER A 454 25.64 -15.99 3.87
N VAL A 455 24.54 -15.24 3.97
CA VAL A 455 23.19 -15.83 4.04
C VAL A 455 22.88 -16.55 2.73
N GLU A 456 22.25 -17.71 2.86
CA GLU A 456 21.82 -18.46 1.69
C GLU A 456 20.65 -17.73 1.01
N LEU A 457 20.78 -17.47 -0.29
CA LEU A 457 19.74 -16.82 -1.08
C LEU A 457 18.92 -17.89 -1.81
N ILE A 458 17.60 -17.86 -1.63
CA ILE A 458 16.69 -18.78 -2.32
C ILE A 458 15.70 -17.96 -3.13
N ASP A 459 15.63 -18.29 -4.42
CA ASP A 459 14.68 -17.66 -5.34
C ASP A 459 13.24 -17.99 -4.92
N PHE A 460 12.52 -16.96 -4.50
CA PHE A 460 11.10 -16.94 -4.21
C PHE A 460 10.38 -15.90 -5.09
N THR A 461 10.73 -15.90 -6.38
CA THR A 461 10.08 -15.07 -7.39
C THR A 461 9.30 -15.93 -8.38
N TYR A 462 8.59 -15.26 -9.29
CA TYR A 462 7.96 -15.91 -10.43
C TYR A 462 8.18 -15.06 -11.69
N LYS A 463 8.10 -15.71 -12.85
CA LYS A 463 8.19 -15.00 -14.12
C LYS A 463 6.86 -14.27 -14.40
N PRO A 464 6.87 -12.95 -14.63
CA PRO A 464 5.66 -12.24 -15.03
C PRO A 464 5.14 -12.72 -16.38
N ASP A 465 3.83 -12.63 -16.56
CA ASP A 465 3.17 -13.05 -17.79
C ASP A 465 3.08 -11.90 -18.82
N GLN A 466 2.23 -12.07 -19.83
CA GLN A 466 2.07 -11.14 -20.93
C GLN A 466 1.45 -9.78 -20.55
N TYR A 467 0.90 -9.62 -19.35
CA TYR A 467 0.27 -8.38 -18.91
C TYR A 467 1.23 -7.44 -18.17
N PHE A 468 2.38 -7.95 -17.71
CA PHE A 468 3.39 -7.14 -17.05
C PHE A 468 3.91 -6.02 -17.96
N ARG A 469 3.90 -4.77 -17.46
CA ARG A 469 4.32 -3.57 -18.21
C ARG A 469 3.50 -3.27 -19.47
N HIS A 470 2.25 -3.70 -19.49
CA HIS A 470 1.28 -3.40 -20.53
C HIS A 470 0.04 -2.75 -19.92
N TYR A 471 -0.26 -1.53 -20.35
CA TYR A 471 -1.49 -0.86 -19.95
C TYR A 471 -2.71 -1.71 -20.34
N ALA A 472 -3.63 -1.92 -19.41
CA ALA A 472 -4.91 -2.53 -19.65
C ALA A 472 -5.67 -1.73 -20.71
N LYS A 473 -6.41 -2.44 -21.56
CA LYS A 473 -7.45 -1.82 -22.37
C LYS A 473 -8.72 -1.76 -21.56
N ILE A 474 -9.48 -0.68 -21.65
CA ILE A 474 -10.84 -0.61 -21.10
C ILE A 474 -11.72 -1.65 -21.82
N PRO A 475 -12.24 -2.66 -21.12
CA PRO A 475 -13.10 -3.67 -21.74
C PRO A 475 -14.38 -3.06 -22.34
N ASP A 476 -14.88 -3.64 -23.42
CA ASP A 476 -16.08 -3.15 -24.11
C ASP A 476 -17.28 -3.09 -23.16
N GLY A 477 -17.99 -1.97 -23.16
CA GLY A 477 -19.17 -1.77 -22.32
C GLY A 477 -18.88 -1.54 -20.83
N THR A 478 -17.63 -1.25 -20.48
CA THR A 478 -17.20 -0.87 -19.12
C THR A 478 -16.65 0.54 -19.10
N SER A 479 -16.46 1.11 -17.91
CA SER A 479 -15.74 2.37 -17.71
C SER A 479 -14.68 2.26 -16.62
N VAL A 480 -13.81 3.25 -16.54
CA VAL A 480 -12.75 3.34 -15.52
C VAL A 480 -12.75 4.70 -14.84
N MET A 481 -12.68 4.71 -13.52
CA MET A 481 -12.44 5.91 -12.73
C MET A 481 -11.08 5.81 -12.05
N VAL A 482 -10.20 6.77 -12.35
CA VAL A 482 -8.88 6.91 -11.72
C VAL A 482 -8.98 7.99 -10.66
N ILE A 483 -8.58 7.68 -9.43
CA ILE A 483 -8.55 8.60 -8.29
C ILE A 483 -7.11 8.70 -7.79
N ASN A 484 -6.58 9.91 -7.65
CA ASN A 484 -5.25 10.12 -7.09
C ASN A 484 -5.16 11.41 -6.26
N GLY A 485 -4.43 11.35 -5.15
CA GLY A 485 -4.07 12.53 -4.37
C GLY A 485 -2.75 13.14 -4.84
N LYS A 486 -2.67 14.48 -4.91
CA LYS A 486 -1.41 15.18 -5.24
C LYS A 486 -0.37 15.12 -4.12
N LEU A 487 -0.82 14.82 -2.90
CA LEU A 487 0.02 14.57 -1.74
C LEU A 487 0.10 13.06 -1.43
N ASP A 488 -0.12 12.19 -2.42
CA ASP A 488 0.13 10.76 -2.25
C ASP A 488 1.65 10.49 -2.29
N PHE A 489 2.23 10.16 -1.13
CA PHE A 489 3.65 9.82 -0.99
C PHE A 489 3.95 8.34 -1.23
N GLN A 490 2.95 7.51 -1.52
CA GLN A 490 3.11 6.07 -1.76
C GLN A 490 2.84 5.72 -3.22
N THR A 491 1.76 6.23 -3.79
CA THR A 491 1.40 6.05 -5.19
C THR A 491 1.20 7.41 -5.84
N VAL A 492 2.34 8.03 -6.14
CA VAL A 492 2.45 9.43 -6.54
C VAL A 492 1.55 9.78 -7.74
N GLU A 493 0.98 10.97 -7.73
CA GLU A 493 0.08 11.48 -8.79
C GLU A 493 0.58 11.24 -10.24
N PRO A 494 1.88 11.40 -10.56
CA PRO A 494 2.39 11.07 -11.90
C PRO A 494 2.11 9.64 -12.37
N TRP A 495 2.00 8.66 -11.46
CA TRP A 495 1.62 7.29 -11.82
C TRP A 495 0.15 7.19 -12.19
N GLY A 496 -0.74 7.87 -11.45
CA GLY A 496 -2.16 7.93 -11.78
C GLY A 496 -2.43 8.64 -13.11
N ILE A 497 -1.75 9.75 -13.37
CA ILE A 497 -1.82 10.47 -14.65
C ILE A 497 -1.32 9.57 -15.78
N ASP A 498 -0.15 8.94 -15.63
CA ASP A 498 0.42 8.06 -16.66
C ASP A 498 -0.52 6.89 -17.01
N GLN A 499 -1.09 6.24 -15.99
CA GLN A 499 -2.04 5.15 -16.19
C GLN A 499 -3.31 5.67 -16.90
N TYR A 500 -3.88 6.78 -16.43
CA TYR A 500 -5.07 7.38 -17.03
C TYR A 500 -4.85 7.75 -18.49
N GLU A 501 -3.74 8.41 -18.83
CA GLU A 501 -3.48 8.89 -20.19
C GLU A 501 -3.22 7.75 -21.17
N ASN A 502 -2.48 6.72 -20.75
CA ASN A 502 -1.98 5.69 -21.66
C ASN A 502 -2.86 4.43 -21.79
N MET A 503 -3.84 4.25 -20.91
CA MET A 503 -4.84 3.17 -21.02
C MET A 503 -5.67 3.30 -22.31
N GLU A 504 -5.81 2.22 -23.09
CA GLU A 504 -6.59 2.26 -24.34
C GLU A 504 -8.10 2.31 -24.05
N GLY A 505 -8.76 3.35 -24.54
CA GLY A 505 -10.22 3.55 -24.43
C GLY A 505 -10.59 4.92 -23.87
N ASP A 506 -11.74 5.45 -24.31
CA ASP A 506 -12.17 6.82 -23.95
C ASP A 506 -13.17 6.87 -22.79
N ASN A 507 -13.73 5.72 -22.38
CA ASN A 507 -14.72 5.65 -21.31
C ASN A 507 -14.06 5.65 -19.92
N LYS A 508 -13.27 6.69 -19.65
CA LYS A 508 -12.52 6.87 -18.41
C LYS A 508 -12.61 8.29 -17.90
N MET A 509 -12.53 8.44 -16.57
CA MET A 509 -12.42 9.73 -15.90
C MET A 509 -11.28 9.74 -14.90
N LEU A 510 -10.70 10.93 -14.68
CA LEU A 510 -9.68 11.19 -13.69
C LEU A 510 -10.26 12.13 -12.62
N VAL A 511 -10.06 11.78 -11.36
CA VAL A 511 -10.48 12.54 -10.18
C VAL A 511 -9.24 12.81 -9.33
N GLU A 512 -8.82 14.06 -9.29
CA GLU A 512 -7.63 14.48 -8.54
C GLU A 512 -8.04 15.25 -7.29
N PHE A 513 -7.37 14.94 -6.18
CA PHE A 513 -7.54 15.65 -4.92
C PHE A 513 -6.27 16.46 -4.63
N ASP A 514 -6.39 17.79 -4.62
CA ASP A 514 -5.25 18.69 -4.45
C ASP A 514 -4.51 18.48 -3.12
N TYR A 515 -5.20 18.04 -2.06
CA TYR A 515 -4.59 17.75 -0.76
C TYR A 515 -4.58 16.24 -0.44
N GLY A 516 -5.09 15.42 -1.36
CA GLY A 516 -5.38 14.02 -1.12
C GLY A 516 -4.18 13.22 -0.64
N ALA A 517 -4.41 12.40 0.38
CA ALA A 517 -3.46 11.42 0.88
C ALA A 517 -3.42 10.14 0.03
N HIS A 518 -2.72 9.13 0.53
CA HIS A 518 -2.68 7.84 -0.13
C HIS A 518 -4.06 7.17 -0.15
N CYS A 519 -4.53 6.77 -1.33
CA CYS A 519 -5.88 6.25 -1.55
C CYS A 519 -6.96 7.22 -1.02
N VAL A 520 -6.97 8.43 -1.57
CA VAL A 520 -7.87 9.53 -1.16
C VAL A 520 -9.36 9.23 -1.43
N GLY A 521 -9.66 8.30 -2.33
CA GLY A 521 -11.03 7.81 -2.53
C GLY A 521 -11.65 7.18 -1.27
N ILE A 522 -10.82 6.72 -0.33
CA ILE A 522 -11.25 6.11 0.94
C ILE A 522 -10.59 6.70 2.18
N SER A 523 -9.83 7.78 2.04
CA SER A 523 -9.17 8.48 3.15
C SER A 523 -9.53 9.97 3.15
N GLN A 524 -9.17 10.66 4.22
CA GLN A 524 -9.40 12.10 4.34
C GLN A 524 -8.42 12.89 3.47
N SER A 525 -8.89 13.98 2.88
CA SER A 525 -8.06 14.88 2.07
C SER A 525 -7.20 15.80 2.93
N THR A 526 -7.78 16.35 4.00
CA THR A 526 -7.08 17.12 5.05
C THR A 526 -7.48 16.60 6.43
N ALA A 527 -6.83 17.05 7.50
CA ALA A 527 -7.19 16.65 8.87
C ALA A 527 -8.63 17.09 9.25
N GLU A 528 -9.11 18.15 8.62
CA GLU A 528 -10.42 18.75 8.82
C GLU A 528 -11.48 18.21 7.85
N ASP A 529 -11.11 17.31 6.93
CA ASP A 529 -12.03 16.77 5.93
C ASP A 529 -12.99 15.76 6.57
N THR A 530 -14.24 16.20 6.75
CA THR A 530 -15.36 15.35 7.18
C THR A 530 -16.37 15.11 6.06
N THR A 531 -16.03 15.44 4.81
CA THR A 531 -16.97 15.45 3.68
C THR A 531 -17.24 14.06 3.12
N ASN A 532 -16.33 13.11 3.36
CA ASN A 532 -16.29 11.79 2.72
C ASN A 532 -16.41 11.87 1.19
N CYS A 533 -15.80 12.89 0.57
CA CYS A 533 -15.97 13.18 -0.85
C CYS A 533 -15.55 12.00 -1.73
N GLY A 534 -14.43 11.32 -1.43
CA GLY A 534 -14.02 10.11 -2.13
C GLY A 534 -15.10 9.03 -2.15
N HIS A 535 -15.65 8.67 -0.99
CA HIS A 535 -16.73 7.69 -0.89
C HIS A 535 -18.00 8.14 -1.62
N ARG A 536 -18.34 9.44 -1.59
CA ARG A 536 -19.49 10.01 -2.32
C ARG A 536 -19.33 9.86 -3.83
N ILE A 537 -18.13 10.11 -4.37
CA ILE A 537 -17.82 9.94 -5.80
C ILE A 537 -17.91 8.45 -6.18
N ILE A 538 -17.32 7.55 -5.38
CA ILE A 538 -17.41 6.09 -5.59
C ILE A 538 -18.88 5.64 -5.60
N ALA A 539 -19.66 6.05 -4.61
CA ALA A 539 -21.09 5.72 -4.54
C ALA A 539 -21.84 6.28 -5.76
N SER A 540 -21.60 7.53 -6.15
CA SER A 540 -22.23 8.14 -7.33
C SER A 540 -21.90 7.38 -8.62
N TYR A 541 -20.65 6.96 -8.80
CA TYR A 541 -20.22 6.16 -9.95
C TYR A 541 -20.97 4.81 -10.01
N VAL A 542 -21.07 4.10 -8.88
CA VAL A 542 -21.80 2.82 -8.77
C VAL A 542 -23.30 3.03 -8.98
N GLU A 543 -23.89 4.04 -8.36
CA GLU A 543 -25.33 4.38 -8.48
C GLU A 543 -25.71 4.65 -9.94
N ASN A 544 -24.84 5.35 -10.68
CA ASN A 544 -25.03 5.67 -12.10
C ASN A 544 -24.54 4.57 -13.07
N SER A 545 -24.35 3.35 -12.56
CA SER A 545 -23.96 2.18 -13.33
C SER A 545 -22.63 2.34 -14.09
N GLY A 546 -21.69 3.11 -13.54
CA GLY A 546 -20.40 3.42 -14.17
C GLY A 546 -20.47 4.49 -15.25
N ASP A 547 -21.59 5.20 -15.41
CA ASP A 547 -21.69 6.30 -16.37
C ASP A 547 -20.87 7.52 -15.90
N ILE A 548 -19.66 7.66 -16.44
CA ILE A 548 -18.70 8.72 -16.06
C ILE A 548 -19.24 10.14 -16.29
N ALA A 549 -20.21 10.33 -17.19
CA ALA A 549 -20.81 11.63 -17.44
C ALA A 549 -21.86 12.01 -16.39
N LYS A 550 -22.31 11.05 -15.57
CA LYS A 550 -23.27 11.25 -14.48
C LYS A 550 -22.66 11.13 -13.09
N THR A 551 -21.42 10.63 -12.98
CA THR A 551 -20.69 10.61 -11.71
C THR A 551 -20.54 12.02 -11.15
N ASP A 552 -21.10 12.23 -9.96
CA ASP A 552 -21.06 13.51 -9.25
C ASP A 552 -19.73 13.69 -8.54
N THR A 553 -18.99 14.73 -8.92
CA THR A 553 -17.71 15.14 -8.33
C THR A 553 -17.78 16.50 -7.65
N SER A 554 -18.98 17.08 -7.52
CA SER A 554 -19.17 18.43 -6.96
C SER A 554 -18.71 18.58 -5.50
N CYS A 555 -18.60 17.47 -4.76
CA CYS A 555 -18.06 17.50 -3.40
C CYS A 555 -16.60 17.95 -3.32
N LEU A 556 -15.86 17.93 -4.43
CA LEU A 556 -14.49 18.45 -4.47
C LEU A 556 -14.44 19.95 -4.12
N ASP A 557 -15.50 20.70 -4.45
CA ASP A 557 -15.63 22.12 -4.11
C ASP A 557 -15.90 22.35 -2.60
N GLU A 558 -16.27 21.30 -1.86
CA GLU A 558 -16.52 21.33 -0.42
C GLU A 558 -15.26 21.01 0.40
N LEU A 559 -14.18 20.54 -0.24
CA LEU A 559 -12.98 20.10 0.46
C LEU A 559 -12.32 21.27 1.20
N PRO A 560 -11.98 21.08 2.49
CA PRO A 560 -11.23 22.08 3.23
C PRO A 560 -9.85 22.29 2.60
N ALA A 561 -9.38 23.54 2.64
CA ALA A 561 -7.98 23.84 2.33
C ALA A 561 -7.05 23.21 3.36
N ILE A 562 -5.80 22.96 2.98
CA ILE A 562 -4.78 22.54 3.94
C ILE A 562 -4.56 23.64 5.00
N ASP A 563 -4.53 23.23 6.26
CA ASP A 563 -4.27 24.11 7.40
C ASP A 563 -2.84 23.90 7.93
N PHE A 564 -2.09 24.99 8.06
CA PHE A 564 -0.73 25.02 8.60
C PHE A 564 -0.66 25.57 10.03
N ASP A 565 -1.79 25.90 10.65
CA ASP A 565 -1.84 26.31 12.05
C ASP A 565 -1.75 25.11 13.00
N ALA A 566 -0.51 24.72 13.32
CA ALA A 566 -0.24 23.58 14.19
C ALA A 566 -0.35 23.86 15.70
N ASP A 567 -0.73 25.06 16.14
CA ASP A 567 -0.54 25.47 17.54
C ASP A 567 -1.34 24.60 18.53
N GLU A 568 -2.60 24.26 18.21
CA GLU A 568 -3.43 23.38 19.04
C GLU A 568 -2.92 21.93 19.04
N LEU A 569 -2.49 21.43 17.87
CA LEU A 569 -1.95 20.09 17.73
C LEU A 569 -0.64 19.95 18.53
N LEU A 570 0.25 20.94 18.42
CA LEU A 570 1.49 21.02 19.18
C LEU A 570 1.22 21.02 20.69
N ALA A 571 0.28 21.85 21.16
CA ALA A 571 -0.10 21.89 22.57
C ALA A 571 -0.62 20.53 23.06
N THR A 572 -1.39 19.83 22.23
CA THR A 572 -1.89 18.48 22.53
C THR A 572 -0.77 17.46 22.63
N MET A 573 0.17 17.44 21.68
CA MET A 573 1.31 16.52 21.69
C MET A 573 2.22 16.78 22.89
N ILE A 574 2.48 18.05 23.21
CA ILE A 574 3.26 18.45 24.40
C ILE A 574 2.56 17.94 25.67
N GLY A 575 1.26 18.21 25.83
CA GLY A 575 0.50 17.76 27.00
C GLY A 575 0.41 16.25 27.16
N ALA A 576 0.34 15.50 26.05
CA ALA A 576 0.32 14.03 26.08
C ALA A 576 1.66 13.43 26.55
N ASN A 577 2.78 14.04 26.18
CA ASN A 577 4.12 13.54 26.49
C ASN A 577 4.66 14.08 27.82
N ASP A 578 4.25 15.26 28.27
CA ASP A 578 4.56 15.77 29.62
C ASP A 578 3.93 14.91 30.74
N GLY A 579 2.85 14.18 30.44
CA GLY A 579 2.22 13.23 31.36
C GLY A 579 2.92 11.88 31.49
N GLN A 580 3.98 11.63 30.70
CA GLN A 580 4.76 10.38 30.69
C GLN A 580 6.17 10.53 31.27
N ALA A 581 6.58 11.75 31.66
CA ALA A 581 7.90 12.06 32.24
C ALA A 581 7.93 11.96 33.78
#